data_AF-A0A9E4N8F3-F1
#
_entry.id   AF-A0A9E4N8F3-F1
#
_cell.length_a   1.000
_cell.length_b   1.000
_cell.length_c   1.000
_cell.angle_alpha   90.00
_cell.angle_beta   90.00
_cell.angle_gamma   90.00
#
_symmetry.space_group_name_H-M   'P 1'
#
loop_
_entity.id
_entity.type
_entity.pdbx_description
1 polymer ?
#
loop_
_entity_poly.entity_id
_entity_poly.type
_entity_poly.pdbx_seq_one_letter_code
_entity_poly.pdbx_strand_id
1 'polypeptide(L)'
;APADAGRYNNLFWGKAQGTGGSTAIANSWTQMRKAGAAARQMLVQAAAKQWQVEAAEIKVKSGVISHPPSGRQAGFGELAELAAKQPVPESVTLKDPKSFSLIGQRVPRKDSPEKINGQAIFTQDVKLPGMLTAVVLHPPRLGATVSKIDAKGALAVKGVREVIQIPSGVAVVADDFWQAKLGRDALSVSWDESKAFNKSSAQILQDYRKLAEKPGLAARTEGDGAAALASADDAIEAEYSVPFLSHSAMEPMNCVVRIDEAGCEVWNGEQMQTSDQHQIAALLGLEPHQVHINMLYAGGSFGRRANPAADYLLETVHIAKALKPGTPLKMVWTREDDTHAGYYRPLYLHRMRAALNDQGEPHVWDQRIVGQSILKGTPFESVMVKDGVDMTSVEGAANLPYEIKHIQVDLHSPELPVPVLWWRAVGSTHTAFAVECFIDELAVKAGQDPLAYRRKLLRNHPRHLGVLNLAAEKAGWGGPMGRNRGQGIAVHESFNSYVAQVVEVSVRRNVISVDRVVIAVDCGVAVNPDVVVAQMEGGMGFGLSATLLSELTFREGRVEQSNFTDYRILRIDQMPEVEVHIVASAEAPTGVGEPATPVIAPAVANAVFAATGQRLRQLPLRLG
;
A
#
# COMPACT_ATOMS: atom_id res chain seq x y z
N ALA A 1 4.29 -8.30 16.86
CA ALA A 1 5.34 -8.83 17.76
C ALA A 1 6.14 -7.65 18.29
N PRO A 2 6.72 -7.71 19.50
CA PRO A 2 7.61 -6.64 20.01
C PRO A 2 8.69 -6.26 18.98
N ALA A 3 9.23 -5.04 19.05
CA ALA A 3 10.37 -4.63 18.22
C ALA A 3 11.65 -5.37 18.63
N ASP A 4 11.86 -6.54 18.03
CA ASP A 4 13.02 -7.41 18.20
C ASP A 4 13.34 -8.03 16.84
N ALA A 5 14.12 -7.30 16.04
CA ALA A 5 14.52 -7.74 14.71
C ALA A 5 15.43 -8.98 14.75
N GLY A 6 16.04 -9.32 15.89
CA GLY A 6 16.79 -10.57 16.03
C GLY A 6 15.89 -11.80 15.99
N ARG A 7 14.65 -11.67 16.45
CA ARG A 7 13.65 -12.77 16.49
C ARG A 7 12.58 -12.68 15.41
N TYR A 8 12.20 -11.47 15.01
CA TYR A 8 11.03 -11.21 14.17
C TYR A 8 11.36 -10.47 12.87
N ASN A 9 12.60 -10.58 12.38
CA ASN A 9 12.94 -9.99 11.09
C ASN A 9 12.15 -10.60 9.94
N ASN A 10 11.90 -9.76 8.93
CA ASN A 10 11.47 -10.18 7.63
C ASN A 10 12.72 -10.60 6.84
N LEU A 11 12.88 -11.89 6.53
CA LEU A 11 14.05 -12.40 5.80
C LEU A 11 14.30 -11.73 4.45
N PHE A 12 13.26 -11.20 3.79
CA PHE A 12 13.40 -10.44 2.55
C PHE A 12 14.06 -9.06 2.80
N TRP A 13 13.87 -8.47 3.99
CA TRP A 13 14.47 -7.20 4.40
C TRP A 13 15.74 -7.38 5.25
N GLY A 14 16.28 -8.60 5.33
CA GLY A 14 17.48 -8.89 6.13
C GLY A 14 17.22 -8.82 7.64
N LYS A 15 18.00 -8.00 8.36
CA LYS A 15 17.92 -7.88 9.84
C LYS A 15 16.90 -6.81 10.29
N ALA A 16 15.85 -6.59 9.51
CA ALA A 16 14.82 -5.59 9.81
C ALA A 16 13.46 -6.26 10.09
N GLN A 17 12.75 -5.74 11.07
CA GLN A 17 11.36 -6.06 11.36
C GLN A 17 10.45 -5.01 10.72
N GLY A 18 9.52 -5.48 9.90
CA GLY A 18 8.50 -4.67 9.27
C GLY A 18 7.72 -5.42 8.21
N THR A 19 6.68 -4.77 7.68
CA THR A 19 5.77 -5.35 6.68
C THR A 19 5.50 -4.36 5.55
N GLY A 20 5.74 -4.76 4.31
CA GLY A 20 5.51 -3.97 3.10
C GLY A 20 5.83 -4.77 1.83
N GLY A 21 5.51 -4.21 0.66
CA GLY A 21 5.73 -4.84 -0.65
C GLY A 21 5.05 -6.20 -0.81
N SER A 22 3.93 -6.40 -0.09
CA SER A 22 3.21 -7.67 0.00
C SER A 22 4.09 -8.91 0.31
N THR A 23 5.19 -8.73 1.06
CA THR A 23 6.21 -9.77 1.29
C THR A 23 5.88 -10.79 2.38
N ALA A 24 4.93 -10.51 3.27
CA ALA A 24 4.72 -11.29 4.50
C ALA A 24 4.47 -12.79 4.24
N ILE A 25 3.44 -13.14 3.44
CA ILE A 25 3.14 -14.54 3.13
C ILE A 25 4.18 -15.15 2.19
N ALA A 26 4.59 -14.41 1.16
CA ALA A 26 5.54 -14.88 0.15
C ALA A 26 6.87 -15.30 0.80
N ASN A 27 7.40 -14.46 1.69
CA ASN A 27 8.67 -14.71 2.38
C ASN A 27 8.55 -15.79 3.48
N SER A 28 7.44 -15.81 4.23
CA SER A 28 7.27 -16.76 5.32
C SER A 28 6.79 -18.16 4.88
N TRP A 29 6.41 -18.35 3.61
CA TRP A 29 5.84 -19.61 3.12
C TRP A 29 6.70 -20.84 3.44
N THR A 30 7.92 -20.87 2.91
CA THR A 30 8.83 -22.00 3.12
C THR A 30 9.31 -22.06 4.57
N GLN A 31 9.57 -20.89 5.17
CA GLN A 31 10.04 -20.77 6.56
C GLN A 31 9.05 -21.41 7.54
N MET A 32 7.77 -21.05 7.47
CA MET A 32 6.73 -21.55 8.38
C MET A 32 6.42 -23.03 8.12
N ARG A 33 6.50 -23.51 6.87
CA ARG A 33 6.35 -24.93 6.58
C ARG A 33 7.48 -25.77 7.17
N LYS A 34 8.74 -25.31 7.07
CA LYS A 34 9.89 -25.96 7.70
C LYS A 34 9.76 -25.96 9.23
N ALA A 35 9.40 -24.82 9.83
CA ALA A 35 9.18 -24.70 11.27
C ALA A 35 8.10 -25.68 11.76
N GLY A 36 6.96 -25.75 11.06
CA GLY A 36 5.88 -26.68 11.40
C GLY A 36 6.27 -28.17 11.23
N ALA A 37 7.06 -28.50 10.21
CA ALA A 37 7.54 -29.86 10.00
C ALA A 37 8.56 -30.29 11.08
N ALA A 38 9.49 -29.40 11.45
CA ALA A 38 10.45 -29.63 12.52
C ALA A 38 9.74 -29.84 13.87
N ALA A 39 8.81 -28.95 14.22
CA ALA A 39 8.01 -29.07 15.44
C ALA A 39 7.23 -30.39 15.48
N ARG A 40 6.61 -30.79 14.36
CA ARG A 40 5.91 -32.08 14.25
C ARG A 40 6.87 -33.25 14.50
N GLN A 41 8.06 -33.24 13.92
CA GLN A 41 9.04 -34.31 14.10
C GLN A 41 9.51 -34.41 15.55
N MET A 42 9.82 -33.28 16.19
CA MET A 42 10.22 -33.24 17.60
C MET A 42 9.11 -33.74 18.53
N LEU A 43 7.86 -33.37 18.26
CA LEU A 43 6.70 -33.87 19.00
C LEU A 43 6.49 -35.38 18.83
N VAL A 44 6.64 -35.90 17.61
CA VAL A 44 6.56 -37.35 17.33
C VAL A 44 7.68 -38.10 18.02
N GLN A 45 8.92 -37.58 18.02
CA GLN A 45 10.05 -38.20 18.71
C GLN A 45 9.86 -38.20 20.23
N ALA A 46 9.35 -37.11 20.80
CA ALA A 46 9.02 -37.03 22.22
C ALA A 46 7.98 -38.09 22.62
N ALA A 47 6.91 -38.21 21.83
CA ALA A 47 5.88 -39.22 22.04
C ALA A 47 6.42 -40.66 21.88
N ALA A 48 7.24 -40.92 20.84
CA ALA A 48 7.88 -42.22 20.61
C ALA A 48 8.73 -42.63 21.82
N LYS A 49 9.56 -41.71 22.33
CA LYS A 49 10.40 -41.94 23.51
C LYS A 49 9.57 -42.16 24.78
N GLN A 50 8.56 -41.33 25.01
CA GLN A 50 7.69 -41.46 26.18
C GLN A 50 6.88 -42.76 26.15
N TRP A 51 6.42 -43.17 24.98
CA TRP A 51 5.58 -44.35 24.83
C TRP A 51 6.36 -45.65 24.58
N GLN A 52 7.66 -45.55 24.30
CA GLN A 52 8.52 -46.68 23.93
C GLN A 52 7.99 -47.41 22.68
N VAL A 53 7.66 -46.65 21.63
CA VAL A 53 7.13 -47.15 20.35
C VAL A 53 7.90 -46.53 19.18
N GLU A 54 7.75 -47.09 17.98
CA GLU A 54 8.40 -46.56 16.79
C GLU A 54 7.77 -45.25 16.31
N ALA A 55 8.59 -44.26 15.98
CA ALA A 55 8.12 -42.95 15.52
C ALA A 55 7.28 -43.04 14.23
N ALA A 56 7.56 -44.03 13.38
CA ALA A 56 6.83 -44.29 12.14
C ALA A 56 5.38 -44.75 12.37
N GLU A 57 5.06 -45.31 13.54
CA GLU A 57 3.73 -45.78 13.91
C GLU A 57 2.84 -44.65 14.47
N ILE A 58 3.44 -43.51 14.82
CA ILE A 58 2.76 -42.37 15.41
C ILE A 58 2.10 -41.51 14.33
N LYS A 59 0.80 -41.30 14.50
CA LYS A 59 -0.02 -40.43 13.65
C LYS A 59 -0.22 -39.08 14.34
N VAL A 60 -0.26 -38.02 13.53
CA VAL A 60 -0.54 -36.66 13.97
C VAL A 60 -1.70 -36.12 13.15
N LYS A 61 -2.80 -35.76 13.82
CA LYS A 61 -3.99 -35.19 13.18
C LYS A 61 -4.67 -34.20 14.12
N SER A 62 -4.96 -32.99 13.63
CA SER A 62 -5.75 -31.97 14.33
C SER A 62 -5.30 -31.69 15.78
N GLY A 63 -3.98 -31.57 16.01
CA GLY A 63 -3.43 -31.30 17.34
C GLY A 63 -3.26 -32.51 18.25
N VAL A 64 -3.68 -33.70 17.80
CA VAL A 64 -3.55 -34.96 18.53
C VAL A 64 -2.43 -35.79 17.95
N ILE A 65 -1.61 -36.33 18.83
CA ILE A 65 -0.57 -37.32 18.56
C ILE A 65 -1.08 -38.64 19.09
N SER A 66 -1.06 -39.68 18.26
CA SER A 66 -1.68 -40.97 18.58
C SER A 66 -0.83 -42.13 18.09
N HIS A 67 -0.79 -43.20 18.86
CA HIS A 67 -0.20 -44.48 18.47
C HIS A 67 -1.30 -45.55 18.38
N PRO A 68 -1.83 -45.84 17.17
CA PRO A 68 -2.97 -46.74 17.00
C PRO A 68 -2.80 -48.14 17.59
N PRO A 69 -1.63 -48.83 17.45
CA PRO A 69 -1.47 -50.18 18.01
C PRO A 69 -1.63 -50.27 19.53
N SER A 70 -1.23 -49.24 20.28
CA SER A 70 -1.35 -49.24 21.75
C SER A 70 -2.53 -48.41 22.28
N GLY A 71 -3.25 -47.69 21.40
CA GLY A 71 -4.35 -46.80 21.77
C GLY A 71 -3.93 -45.50 22.49
N ARG A 72 -2.62 -45.26 22.69
CA ARG A 72 -2.13 -44.06 23.39
C ARG A 72 -2.33 -42.79 22.57
N GLN A 73 -2.68 -41.70 23.24
CA GLN A 73 -2.86 -40.37 22.64
C GLN A 73 -2.37 -39.28 23.59
N ALA A 74 -1.96 -38.14 23.02
CA ALA A 74 -1.64 -36.91 23.74
C ALA A 74 -1.84 -35.69 22.82
N GLY A 75 -2.17 -34.54 23.41
CA GLY A 75 -2.15 -33.26 22.72
C GLY A 75 -0.74 -32.68 22.57
N PHE A 76 -0.57 -31.67 21.70
CA PHE A 76 0.72 -30.98 21.55
C PHE A 76 1.21 -30.33 22.85
N GLY A 77 0.30 -29.78 23.67
CA GLY A 77 0.66 -29.13 24.94
C GLY A 77 1.28 -30.10 25.95
N GLU A 78 0.74 -31.31 26.05
CA GLU A 78 1.25 -32.36 26.96
C GLU A 78 2.66 -32.83 26.59
N LEU A 79 3.02 -32.73 25.30
CA LEU A 79 4.32 -33.16 24.77
C LEU A 79 5.30 -32.01 24.54
N ALA A 80 4.87 -30.75 24.70
CA ALA A 80 5.65 -29.59 24.30
C ALA A 80 7.01 -29.49 25.01
N GLU A 81 7.04 -29.68 26.34
CA GLU A 81 8.29 -29.63 27.12
C GLU A 81 9.25 -30.77 26.78
N LEU A 82 8.71 -31.96 26.48
CA LEU A 82 9.52 -33.11 26.06
C LEU A 82 10.04 -32.93 24.62
N ALA A 83 9.23 -32.35 23.75
CA ALA A 83 9.60 -32.01 22.38
C ALA A 83 10.69 -30.94 22.34
N ALA A 84 10.61 -29.92 23.20
CA ALA A 84 11.63 -28.87 23.30
C ALA A 84 13.02 -29.39 23.69
N LYS A 85 13.10 -30.57 24.30
CA LYS A 85 14.36 -31.27 24.63
C LYS A 85 14.89 -32.17 23.51
N GLN A 86 14.12 -32.37 22.43
CA GLN A 86 14.58 -33.10 21.26
C GLN A 86 15.56 -32.22 20.46
N PRO A 87 16.55 -32.83 19.77
CA PRO A 87 17.36 -32.09 18.83
C PRO A 87 16.48 -31.52 17.71
N VAL A 88 16.77 -30.28 17.30
CA VAL A 88 16.12 -29.67 16.14
C VAL A 88 16.60 -30.41 14.88
N PRO A 89 15.70 -30.97 14.04
CA PRO A 89 16.12 -31.68 12.83
C PRO A 89 16.84 -30.75 11.84
N GLU A 90 17.97 -31.20 11.31
CA GLU A 90 18.72 -30.46 10.27
C GLU A 90 17.97 -30.45 8.92
N SER A 91 17.21 -31.50 8.64
CA SER A 91 16.36 -31.63 7.46
C SER A 91 14.97 -32.13 7.84
N VAL A 92 13.97 -31.68 7.09
CA VAL A 92 12.57 -32.03 7.32
C VAL A 92 11.85 -32.29 6.00
N THR A 93 10.99 -33.31 5.98
CA THR A 93 10.10 -33.57 4.86
C THR A 93 8.88 -32.65 4.97
N LEU A 94 8.68 -31.79 3.97
CA LEU A 94 7.49 -30.96 3.91
C LEU A 94 6.29 -31.77 3.42
N LYS A 95 5.12 -31.44 3.97
CA LYS A 95 3.85 -32.03 3.56
C LYS A 95 3.57 -31.72 2.08
N ASP A 96 3.15 -32.74 1.32
CA ASP A 96 2.66 -32.61 -0.05
C ASP A 96 1.40 -31.71 -0.10
N PRO A 97 1.27 -30.81 -1.09
CA PRO A 97 0.09 -29.95 -1.22
C PRO A 97 -1.26 -30.69 -1.19
N LYS A 98 -1.35 -31.91 -1.75
CA LYS A 98 -2.57 -32.74 -1.72
C LYS A 98 -2.95 -33.19 -0.31
N SER A 99 -2.01 -33.11 0.64
CA SER A 99 -2.22 -33.46 2.05
C SER A 99 -2.52 -32.22 2.92
N PHE A 100 -2.60 -31.02 2.34
CA PHE A 100 -3.00 -29.82 3.06
C PHE A 100 -4.45 -29.93 3.55
N SER A 101 -4.65 -29.53 4.81
CA SER A 101 -5.97 -29.57 5.46
C SER A 101 -6.51 -28.18 5.81
N LEU A 102 -5.66 -27.15 5.77
CA LEU A 102 -6.01 -25.76 6.11
C LEU A 102 -5.63 -24.80 4.99
N ILE A 103 -4.47 -25.00 4.37
CA ILE A 103 -4.02 -24.22 3.22
C ILE A 103 -4.97 -24.50 2.05
N GLY A 104 -5.45 -23.44 1.40
CA GLY A 104 -6.44 -23.54 0.32
C GLY A 104 -7.88 -23.67 0.80
N GLN A 105 -8.14 -23.68 2.11
CA GLN A 105 -9.48 -23.74 2.69
C GLN A 105 -9.91 -22.37 3.22
N ARG A 106 -11.21 -22.09 3.18
CA ARG A 106 -11.79 -20.91 3.84
C ARG A 106 -11.78 -21.15 5.35
N VAL A 107 -10.89 -20.47 6.05
CA VAL A 107 -10.75 -20.57 7.50
C VAL A 107 -10.91 -19.20 8.15
N PRO A 108 -11.68 -19.06 9.25
CA PRO A 108 -11.81 -17.78 9.95
C PRO A 108 -10.46 -17.28 10.45
N ARG A 109 -10.25 -15.96 10.38
CA ARG A 109 -9.01 -15.37 10.92
C ARG A 109 -9.03 -15.41 12.44
N LYS A 110 -7.87 -15.70 13.03
CA LYS A 110 -7.70 -15.77 14.49
C LYS A 110 -7.93 -14.44 15.20
N ASP A 111 -7.71 -13.33 14.52
CA ASP A 111 -7.88 -11.97 15.02
C ASP A 111 -9.30 -11.42 14.82
N SER A 112 -10.24 -12.20 14.26
CA SER A 112 -11.62 -11.74 14.04
C SER A 112 -12.41 -11.53 15.34
N PRO A 113 -12.41 -12.47 16.31
CA PRO A 113 -13.29 -12.37 17.49
C PRO A 113 -13.11 -11.06 18.27
N GLU A 114 -11.86 -10.65 18.53
CA GLU A 114 -11.57 -9.42 19.27
C GLU A 114 -11.89 -8.13 18.49
N LYS A 115 -11.86 -8.19 17.15
CA LYS A 115 -12.17 -7.04 16.28
C LYS A 115 -13.67 -6.76 16.18
N ILE A 116 -14.51 -7.79 16.32
CA ILE A 116 -15.97 -7.66 16.17
C ILE A 116 -16.71 -7.46 17.49
N ASN A 117 -16.03 -7.57 18.63
CA ASN A 117 -16.62 -7.43 19.96
C ASN A 117 -16.04 -6.26 20.79
N GLY A 118 -15.16 -5.45 20.20
CA GLY A 118 -14.56 -4.29 20.85
C GLY A 118 -13.42 -4.59 21.83
N GLN A 119 -12.87 -5.80 21.83
CA GLN A 119 -11.72 -6.17 22.68
C GLN A 119 -10.36 -5.84 22.04
N ALA A 120 -10.32 -5.67 20.71
CA ALA A 120 -9.11 -5.27 19.99
C ALA A 120 -8.62 -3.89 20.48
N ILE A 121 -7.37 -3.82 20.91
CA ILE A 121 -6.74 -2.59 21.40
C ILE A 121 -5.98 -1.90 20.26
N PHE A 122 -6.42 -0.70 19.91
CA PHE A 122 -5.71 0.23 19.05
C PHE A 122 -4.99 1.27 19.91
N THR A 123 -4.09 2.05 19.32
CA THR A 123 -3.35 3.09 20.05
C THR A 123 -4.28 4.12 20.70
N GLN A 124 -5.43 4.42 20.09
CA GLN A 124 -6.42 5.34 20.66
C GLN A 124 -7.03 4.84 21.98
N ASP A 125 -7.09 3.53 22.19
CA ASP A 125 -7.66 2.89 23.37
C ASP A 125 -6.69 2.87 24.56
N VAL A 126 -5.41 3.12 24.32
CA VAL A 126 -4.39 3.15 25.37
C VAL A 126 -4.71 4.26 26.37
N LYS A 127 -4.66 3.91 27.65
CA LYS A 127 -4.80 4.81 28.80
C LYS A 127 -3.77 4.43 29.85
N LEU A 128 -2.91 5.38 30.19
CA LEU A 128 -1.90 5.22 31.23
C LEU A 128 -2.18 6.22 32.38
N PRO A 129 -1.84 5.87 33.64
CA PRO A 129 -1.99 6.79 34.76
C PRO A 129 -1.24 8.12 34.50
N GLY A 130 -1.93 9.25 34.69
CA GLY A 130 -1.36 10.58 34.47
C GLY A 130 -1.06 10.92 33.01
N MET A 131 -1.56 10.14 32.05
CA MET A 131 -1.34 10.39 30.63
C MET A 131 -1.97 11.71 30.18
N LEU A 132 -1.20 12.53 29.47
CA LEU A 132 -1.66 13.74 28.80
C LEU A 132 -1.98 13.46 27.33
N THR A 133 -2.75 14.34 26.70
CA THR A 133 -3.02 14.32 25.26
C THR A 133 -2.45 15.56 24.59
N ALA A 134 -1.83 15.39 23.42
CA ALA A 134 -1.37 16.49 22.57
C ALA A 134 -2.09 16.48 21.23
N VAL A 135 -2.38 17.69 20.75
CA VAL A 135 -2.71 17.97 19.34
C VAL A 135 -1.73 19.02 18.82
N VAL A 136 -1.37 18.93 17.54
CA VAL A 136 -0.40 19.85 16.94
C VAL A 136 -1.11 20.82 15.99
N LEU A 137 -0.68 22.08 16.03
CA LEU A 137 -0.99 23.08 15.01
C LEU A 137 0.19 23.15 14.04
N HIS A 138 0.03 22.55 12.87
CA HIS A 138 1.01 22.56 11.79
C HIS A 138 0.97 23.88 11.01
N PRO A 139 2.08 24.25 10.33
CA PRO A 139 2.10 25.40 9.45
C PRO A 139 1.06 25.27 8.34
N PRO A 140 0.40 26.37 7.94
CA PRO A 140 -0.61 26.32 6.90
C PRO A 140 -0.03 26.13 5.50
N ARG A 141 1.27 26.38 5.30
CA ARG A 141 2.01 26.14 4.06
C ARG A 141 3.25 25.32 4.37
N LEU A 142 3.56 24.38 3.49
CA LEU A 142 4.77 23.57 3.58
C LEU A 142 6.03 24.45 3.54
N GLY A 143 6.94 24.23 4.49
CA GLY A 143 8.17 25.01 4.62
C GLY A 143 8.01 26.35 5.37
N ALA A 144 6.81 26.72 5.80
CA ALA A 144 6.64 27.84 6.73
C ALA A 144 7.11 27.46 8.14
N THR A 145 7.65 28.42 8.87
CA THR A 145 8.17 28.23 10.23
C THR A 145 7.46 29.14 11.22
N VAL A 146 7.50 28.77 12.51
CA VAL A 146 6.92 29.60 13.57
C VAL A 146 7.74 30.88 13.72
N SER A 147 7.10 32.04 13.54
CA SER A 147 7.69 33.35 13.81
C SER A 147 7.37 33.82 15.23
N LYS A 148 6.11 33.69 15.66
CA LYS A 148 5.65 34.11 16.98
C LYS A 148 4.50 33.24 17.47
N ILE A 149 4.50 32.93 18.77
CA ILE A 149 3.43 32.21 19.46
C ILE A 149 2.76 33.14 20.47
N ASP A 150 1.43 33.26 20.42
CA ASP A 150 0.60 33.79 21.49
C ASP A 150 -0.26 32.66 22.08
N ALA A 151 0.21 32.13 23.21
CA ALA A 151 -0.39 31.01 23.91
C ALA A 151 -1.51 31.41 24.89
N LYS A 152 -1.84 32.70 25.04
CA LYS A 152 -2.77 33.17 26.07
C LYS A 152 -4.16 32.56 25.94
N GLY A 153 -4.69 32.47 24.72
CA GLY A 153 -5.99 31.87 24.44
C GLY A 153 -6.01 30.38 24.77
N ALA A 154 -4.98 29.65 24.33
CA ALA A 154 -4.82 28.22 24.60
C ALA A 154 -4.74 27.93 26.10
N LEU A 155 -3.87 28.64 26.84
CA LEU A 155 -3.65 28.44 28.28
C LEU A 155 -4.86 28.86 29.14
N ALA A 156 -5.78 29.66 28.62
CA ALA A 156 -7.02 30.01 29.31
C ALA A 156 -8.05 28.86 29.27
N VAL A 157 -7.91 27.90 28.35
CA VAL A 157 -8.79 26.72 28.28
C VAL A 157 -8.46 25.79 29.46
N LYS A 158 -9.46 25.53 30.31
CA LYS A 158 -9.30 24.65 31.47
C LYS A 158 -8.82 23.25 31.03
N GLY A 159 -7.73 22.81 31.65
CA GLY A 159 -7.13 21.49 31.42
C GLY A 159 -5.99 21.50 30.40
N VAL A 160 -5.79 22.60 29.65
CA VAL A 160 -4.54 22.83 28.94
C VAL A 160 -3.41 23.02 29.94
N ARG A 161 -2.32 22.29 29.73
CA ARG A 161 -1.15 22.25 30.61
C ARG A 161 0.00 23.04 30.04
N GLU A 162 0.31 22.81 28.76
CA GLU A 162 1.48 23.37 28.12
C GLU A 162 1.23 23.68 26.64
N VAL A 163 1.96 24.67 26.12
CA VAL A 163 2.05 24.98 24.70
C VAL A 163 3.52 24.92 24.32
N ILE A 164 3.88 23.99 23.45
CA ILE A 164 5.27 23.61 23.19
C ILE A 164 5.55 23.79 21.70
N GLN A 165 6.55 24.61 21.37
CA GLN A 165 7.06 24.67 20.00
C GLN A 165 7.90 23.43 19.71
N ILE A 166 7.61 22.77 18.59
CA ILE A 166 8.34 21.61 18.08
C ILE A 166 8.75 21.87 16.62
N PRO A 167 9.64 21.06 16.01
CA PRO A 167 10.11 21.33 14.65
C PRO A 167 8.98 21.41 13.60
N SER A 168 7.91 20.64 13.78
CA SER A 168 6.77 20.57 12.86
C SER A 168 5.65 21.58 13.14
N GLY A 169 5.72 22.37 14.21
CA GLY A 169 4.68 23.33 14.56
C GLY A 169 4.59 23.64 16.05
N VAL A 170 3.36 23.79 16.56
CA VAL A 170 3.11 24.09 17.98
C VAL A 170 2.13 23.07 18.55
N ALA A 171 2.58 22.30 19.55
CA ALA A 171 1.76 21.34 20.26
C ALA A 171 1.01 22.02 21.42
N VAL A 172 -0.26 21.67 21.58
CA VAL A 172 -1.07 21.99 22.77
C VAL A 172 -1.29 20.70 23.55
N VAL A 173 -0.79 20.67 24.79
CA VAL A 173 -0.86 19.52 25.69
C VAL A 173 -1.92 19.77 26.76
N ALA A 174 -2.83 18.83 26.96
CA ALA A 174 -3.92 18.93 27.94
C ALA A 174 -4.21 17.58 28.63
N ASP A 175 -5.15 17.58 29.59
CA ASP A 175 -5.57 16.36 30.29
C ASP A 175 -6.28 15.37 29.35
N ASP A 176 -6.97 15.86 28.32
CA ASP A 176 -7.68 15.06 27.34
C ASP A 176 -7.68 15.69 25.94
N PHE A 177 -8.15 14.91 24.96
CA PHE A 177 -8.22 15.33 23.56
C PHE A 177 -9.08 16.59 23.35
N TRP A 178 -10.23 16.69 24.01
CA TRP A 178 -11.17 17.77 23.76
C TRP A 178 -10.60 19.10 24.23
N GLN A 179 -9.98 19.11 25.41
CA GLN A 179 -9.30 20.29 25.95
C GLN A 179 -8.07 20.66 25.11
N ALA A 180 -7.29 19.68 24.66
CA ALA A 180 -6.15 19.93 23.78
C ALA A 180 -6.61 20.59 22.46
N LYS A 181 -7.68 20.06 21.86
CA LYS A 181 -8.28 20.61 20.64
C LYS A 181 -8.81 22.02 20.84
N LEU A 182 -9.60 22.28 21.89
CA LEU A 182 -10.10 23.62 22.18
C LEU A 182 -8.97 24.62 22.45
N GLY A 183 -7.92 24.17 23.16
CA GLY A 183 -6.72 24.97 23.37
C GLY A 183 -6.00 25.31 22.06
N ARG A 184 -5.84 24.34 21.17
CA ARG A 184 -5.28 24.55 19.82
C ARG A 184 -6.11 25.51 18.99
N ASP A 185 -7.43 25.36 19.00
CA ASP A 185 -8.33 26.24 18.24
C ASP A 185 -8.30 27.70 18.79
N ALA A 186 -7.93 27.88 20.06
CA ALA A 186 -7.73 29.19 20.69
C ALA A 186 -6.26 29.71 20.61
N LEU A 187 -5.34 28.93 20.03
CA LEU A 187 -3.93 29.30 19.88
C LEU A 187 -3.75 30.25 18.70
N SER A 188 -2.96 31.32 18.88
CA SER A 188 -2.60 32.24 17.80
C SER A 188 -1.11 32.11 17.48
N VAL A 189 -0.81 31.72 16.24
CA VAL A 189 0.58 31.59 15.74
C VAL A 189 0.76 32.45 14.49
N SER A 190 1.82 33.24 14.47
CA SER A 190 2.30 33.92 13.27
C SER A 190 3.38 33.06 12.61
N TRP A 191 3.26 32.87 11.29
CA TRP A 191 4.16 32.03 10.49
C TRP A 191 5.04 32.90 9.60
N ASP A 192 6.33 32.55 9.51
CA ASP A 192 7.21 33.05 8.44
C ASP A 192 7.02 32.16 7.21
N GLU A 193 6.41 32.74 6.17
CA GLU A 193 6.15 32.07 4.90
C GLU A 193 7.13 32.47 3.79
N SER A 194 8.21 33.21 4.10
CA SER A 194 9.15 33.73 3.09
C SER A 194 9.82 32.65 2.23
N LYS A 195 9.94 31.43 2.77
CA LYS A 195 10.47 30.23 2.08
C LYS A 195 9.42 29.15 1.85
N ALA A 196 8.16 29.44 2.16
CA ALA A 196 7.10 28.45 2.05
C ALA A 196 6.77 28.13 0.58
N PHE A 197 6.36 26.90 0.34
CA PHE A 197 5.86 26.48 -0.96
C PHE A 197 4.62 27.29 -1.34
N ASN A 198 4.52 27.68 -2.61
CA ASN A 198 3.46 28.56 -3.08
C ASN A 198 2.84 28.17 -4.43
N LYS A 199 3.19 27.00 -4.99
CA LYS A 199 2.59 26.54 -6.25
C LYS A 199 1.24 25.87 -6.03
N SER A 200 0.40 25.95 -7.05
CA SER A 200 -0.82 25.13 -7.18
C SER A 200 -0.54 23.81 -7.89
N SER A 201 -1.42 22.81 -7.73
CA SER A 201 -1.33 21.54 -8.47
C SER A 201 -1.33 21.74 -9.99
N ALA A 202 -2.07 22.72 -10.49
CA ALA A 202 -2.09 23.07 -11.93
C ALA A 202 -0.72 23.58 -12.42
N GLN A 203 -0.03 24.39 -11.63
CA GLN A 203 1.32 24.86 -11.96
C GLN A 203 2.35 23.73 -11.89
N ILE A 204 2.24 22.83 -10.90
CA ILE A 204 3.11 21.64 -10.80
C ILE A 204 2.95 20.77 -12.05
N LEU A 205 1.71 20.47 -12.44
CA LEU A 205 1.43 19.67 -13.63
C LEU A 205 1.95 20.33 -14.91
N GLN A 206 1.83 21.66 -15.03
CA GLN A 206 2.38 22.38 -16.18
C GLN A 206 3.91 22.32 -16.24
N ASP A 207 4.59 22.37 -15.09
CA ASP A 207 6.04 22.18 -15.04
C ASP A 207 6.43 20.74 -15.41
N TYR A 208 5.61 19.75 -15.04
CA TYR A 208 5.84 18.36 -15.42
C TYR A 208 5.68 18.16 -16.91
N ARG A 209 4.72 18.84 -17.57
CA ARG A 209 4.58 18.81 -19.03
C ARG A 209 5.83 19.33 -19.74
N LYS A 210 6.40 20.44 -19.27
CA LYS A 210 7.65 20.99 -19.81
C LYS A 210 8.82 20.00 -19.63
N LEU A 211 8.90 19.32 -18.49
CA LEU A 211 9.91 18.26 -18.30
C LEU A 211 9.68 17.10 -19.27
N ALA A 212 8.41 16.75 -19.53
CA ALA A 212 8.03 15.68 -20.44
C ALA A 212 8.34 16.00 -21.93
N GLU A 213 8.75 17.22 -22.28
CA GLU A 213 9.19 17.57 -23.64
C GLU A 213 10.59 17.05 -23.98
N LYS A 214 11.42 16.78 -22.97
CA LYS A 214 12.83 16.34 -23.13
C LYS A 214 13.07 14.94 -22.56
N PRO A 215 14.04 14.17 -23.09
CA PRO A 215 14.44 12.88 -22.52
C PRO A 215 14.74 12.93 -21.02
N GLY A 216 14.30 11.91 -20.30
CA GLY A 216 14.59 11.67 -18.88
C GLY A 216 15.76 10.69 -18.68
N LEU A 217 15.92 10.23 -17.44
CA LEU A 217 16.82 9.12 -17.12
C LEU A 217 16.20 7.80 -17.62
N ALA A 218 16.95 7.03 -18.41
CA ALA A 218 16.44 5.80 -19.01
C ALA A 218 16.23 4.70 -17.95
N ALA A 219 15.00 4.21 -17.84
CA ALA A 219 14.62 3.08 -16.99
C ALA A 219 14.56 1.76 -17.78
N ARG A 220 14.22 1.82 -19.06
CA ARG A 220 14.28 0.70 -20.01
C ARG A 220 14.53 1.22 -21.42
N THR A 221 15.46 0.57 -22.12
CA THR A 221 15.72 0.80 -23.54
C THR A 221 15.88 -0.55 -24.23
N GLU A 222 15.05 -0.81 -25.23
CA GLU A 222 15.12 -1.99 -26.10
C GLU A 222 14.99 -1.55 -27.56
N GLY A 223 15.92 -1.99 -28.40
CA GLY A 223 16.02 -1.53 -29.78
C GLY A 223 16.26 -0.02 -29.91
N ASP A 224 15.98 0.53 -31.09
CA ASP A 224 16.06 1.99 -31.35
C ASP A 224 14.66 2.61 -31.48
N GLY A 225 14.04 2.90 -30.33
CA GLY A 225 12.71 3.51 -30.28
C GLY A 225 12.64 4.93 -30.84
N ALA A 226 13.73 5.70 -30.70
CA ALA A 226 13.77 7.08 -31.20
C ALA A 226 13.74 7.11 -32.74
N ALA A 227 14.57 6.31 -33.39
CA ALA A 227 14.56 6.20 -34.85
C ALA A 227 13.23 5.63 -35.37
N ALA A 228 12.72 4.57 -34.74
CA ALA A 228 11.49 3.92 -35.17
C ALA A 228 10.24 4.81 -34.97
N LEU A 229 10.23 5.66 -33.94
CA LEU A 229 9.16 6.65 -33.75
C LEU A 229 9.27 7.79 -34.76
N ALA A 230 10.48 8.25 -35.08
CA ALA A 230 10.73 9.30 -36.06
C ALA A 230 10.36 8.88 -37.49
N SER A 231 10.42 7.59 -37.81
CA SER A 231 10.01 7.04 -39.11
C SER A 231 8.53 6.64 -39.19
N ALA A 232 7.75 6.83 -38.13
CA ALA A 232 6.34 6.45 -38.10
C ALA A 232 5.43 7.63 -38.51
N ASP A 233 4.73 7.49 -39.63
CA ASP A 233 3.85 8.54 -40.17
C ASP A 233 2.55 8.72 -39.35
N ASP A 234 2.13 7.72 -38.57
CA ASP A 234 0.87 7.70 -37.82
C ASP A 234 1.07 7.33 -36.35
N ALA A 235 2.07 7.95 -35.70
CA ALA A 235 2.28 7.78 -34.27
C ALA A 235 1.09 8.35 -33.47
N ILE A 236 0.60 7.59 -32.48
CA ILE A 236 -0.36 8.09 -31.50
C ILE A 236 0.38 8.67 -30.31
N GLU A 237 -0.12 9.80 -29.79
CA GLU A 237 0.38 10.45 -28.59
C GLU A 237 -0.74 10.69 -27.59
N ALA A 238 -0.47 10.42 -26.31
CA ALA A 238 -1.39 10.64 -25.21
C ALA A 238 -0.66 11.12 -23.95
N GLU A 239 -1.35 11.93 -23.15
CA GLU A 239 -0.93 12.34 -21.82
C GLU A 239 -1.87 11.74 -20.78
N TYR A 240 -1.32 11.12 -19.74
CA TYR A 240 -2.06 10.63 -18.58
C TYR A 240 -1.57 11.32 -17.31
N SER A 241 -2.48 11.65 -16.41
CA SER A 241 -2.10 12.26 -15.12
C SER A 241 -2.94 11.76 -13.95
N VAL A 242 -2.31 11.74 -12.78
CA VAL A 242 -2.94 11.37 -11.51
C VAL A 242 -2.60 12.41 -10.44
N PRO A 243 -3.52 12.77 -9.53
CA PRO A 243 -3.35 13.87 -8.58
C PRO A 243 -2.55 13.45 -7.35
N PHE A 244 -2.28 14.35 -6.40
CA PHE A 244 -1.85 13.88 -5.08
C PHE A 244 -2.98 13.11 -4.38
N LEU A 245 -2.62 12.24 -3.44
CA LEU A 245 -3.59 11.39 -2.74
C LEU A 245 -3.19 11.19 -1.27
N SER A 246 -4.16 11.35 -0.37
CA SER A 246 -4.02 10.94 1.04
C SER A 246 -4.32 9.43 1.16
N HIS A 247 -3.67 8.77 2.12
CA HIS A 247 -3.98 7.38 2.49
C HIS A 247 -5.34 7.25 3.16
N SER A 248 -5.71 8.28 3.92
CA SER A 248 -7.03 8.41 4.55
C SER A 248 -7.47 7.19 5.35
N ALA A 249 -6.55 6.52 6.07
CA ALA A 249 -6.86 5.42 6.99
C ALA A 249 -7.95 5.83 7.98
N MET A 250 -8.86 4.93 8.38
CA MET A 250 -9.99 5.30 9.26
C MET A 250 -9.53 5.85 10.60
N GLU A 251 -8.47 5.28 11.15
CA GLU A 251 -7.73 5.83 12.28
C GLU A 251 -6.65 6.83 11.78
N PRO A 252 -6.76 8.13 12.09
CA PRO A 252 -5.71 9.11 11.80
C PRO A 252 -4.40 8.80 12.55
N MET A 253 -3.29 9.39 12.12
CA MET A 253 -2.00 9.18 12.79
C MET A 253 -2.04 9.59 14.26
N ASN A 254 -1.44 8.75 15.09
CA ASN A 254 -1.44 8.91 16.53
C ASN A 254 -0.33 8.02 17.12
N CYS A 255 0.12 8.36 18.32
CA CYS A 255 1.19 7.62 19.01
C CYS A 255 1.11 7.87 20.51
N VAL A 256 1.41 6.85 21.33
CA VAL A 256 1.64 7.03 22.77
C VAL A 256 3.10 6.79 23.08
N VAL A 257 3.70 7.71 23.84
CA VAL A 257 5.10 7.65 24.25
C VAL A 257 5.23 7.92 25.74
N ARG A 258 6.16 7.23 26.39
CA ARG A 258 6.66 7.56 27.74
C ARG A 258 8.18 7.50 27.72
N ILE A 259 8.82 8.57 28.21
CA ILE A 259 10.28 8.70 28.25
C ILE A 259 10.70 8.96 29.69
N ASP A 260 11.63 8.16 30.21
CA ASP A 260 12.23 8.31 31.53
C ASP A 260 13.71 7.89 31.51
N GLU A 261 14.31 7.73 32.70
CA GLU A 261 15.72 7.34 32.83
C GLU A 261 16.02 5.93 32.28
N ALA A 262 15.01 5.04 32.18
CA ALA A 262 15.18 3.70 31.66
C ALA A 262 15.21 3.67 30.12
N GLY A 263 14.57 4.64 29.46
CA GLY A 263 14.55 4.77 28.01
C GLY A 263 13.24 5.34 27.47
N CYS A 264 12.82 4.82 26.32
CA CYS A 264 11.60 5.24 25.63
C CYS A 264 10.68 4.05 25.39
N GLU A 265 9.44 4.16 25.85
CA GLU A 265 8.39 3.17 25.59
C GLU A 265 7.32 3.78 24.68
N VAL A 266 6.96 3.05 23.63
CA VAL A 266 6.04 3.47 22.58
C VAL A 266 4.91 2.45 22.48
N TRP A 267 3.66 2.91 22.37
CA TRP A 267 2.53 2.07 21.98
C TRP A 267 1.98 2.59 20.66
N ASN A 268 2.07 1.75 19.62
CA ASN A 268 1.66 2.14 18.28
C ASN A 268 1.29 0.93 17.40
N GLY A 269 0.38 1.15 16.46
CA GLY A 269 0.18 0.27 15.32
C GLY A 269 1.22 0.56 14.25
N GLU A 270 2.33 -0.18 14.23
CA GLU A 270 3.44 0.05 13.31
C GLU A 270 3.51 -0.86 12.08
N GLN A 271 4.17 -0.36 11.03
CA GLN A 271 4.60 -1.19 9.90
C GLN A 271 6.13 -1.32 9.76
N MET A 272 6.94 -0.41 10.31
CA MET A 272 8.41 -0.41 10.15
C MET A 272 9.17 -0.26 11.47
N GLN A 273 8.87 -1.14 12.41
CA GLN A 273 9.36 -1.10 13.79
C GLN A 273 10.87 -0.83 13.90
N THR A 274 11.69 -1.49 13.08
CA THR A 274 13.14 -1.28 13.13
C THR A 274 13.53 0.15 12.76
N SER A 275 12.92 0.75 11.75
CA SER A 275 13.23 2.13 11.36
C SER A 275 12.80 3.12 12.44
N ASP A 276 11.59 2.95 12.97
CA ASP A 276 11.05 3.81 14.02
C ASP A 276 11.91 3.75 15.29
N GLN A 277 12.29 2.54 15.70
CA GLN A 277 13.15 2.32 16.86
C GLN A 277 14.49 3.04 16.74
N HIS A 278 15.14 2.96 15.57
CA HIS A 278 16.42 3.63 15.34
C HIS A 278 16.30 5.15 15.31
N GLN A 279 15.24 5.71 14.69
CA GLN A 279 15.06 7.15 14.62
C GLN A 279 14.74 7.77 15.97
N ILE A 280 13.90 7.11 16.77
CA ILE A 280 13.59 7.54 18.14
C ILE A 280 14.85 7.47 19.00
N ALA A 281 15.62 6.39 18.89
CA ALA A 281 16.88 6.23 19.61
C ALA A 281 17.87 7.35 19.26
N ALA A 282 18.04 7.65 17.97
CA ALA A 282 18.89 8.73 17.49
C ALA A 282 18.45 10.11 18.01
N LEU A 283 17.15 10.41 18.01
CA LEU A 283 16.62 11.68 18.54
C LEU A 283 16.85 11.86 20.04
N LEU A 284 16.81 10.76 20.80
CA LEU A 284 16.97 10.77 22.26
C LEU A 284 18.42 10.55 22.72
N GLY A 285 19.33 10.18 21.80
CA GLY A 285 20.70 9.78 22.17
C GLY A 285 20.74 8.46 22.94
N LEU A 286 19.82 7.54 22.63
CA LEU A 286 19.72 6.21 23.21
C LEU A 286 20.25 5.14 22.25
N GLU A 287 20.54 3.95 22.78
CA GLU A 287 20.71 2.76 21.95
C GLU A 287 19.36 2.18 21.51
N PRO A 288 19.25 1.53 20.33
CA PRO A 288 17.97 1.01 19.83
C PRO A 288 17.25 0.07 20.81
N HIS A 289 18.00 -0.73 21.59
CA HIS A 289 17.41 -1.66 22.56
C HIS A 289 16.78 -0.98 23.78
N GLN A 290 17.03 0.33 23.98
CA GLN A 290 16.39 1.16 25.03
C GLN A 290 15.08 1.80 24.54
N VAL A 291 14.71 1.56 23.28
CA VAL A 291 13.43 1.98 22.70
C VAL A 291 12.55 0.74 22.55
N HIS A 292 11.48 0.66 23.33
CA HIS A 292 10.54 -0.45 23.34
C HIS A 292 9.27 -0.08 22.60
N ILE A 293 8.94 -0.81 21.53
CA ILE A 293 7.68 -0.64 20.79
C ILE A 293 6.71 -1.77 21.15
N ASN A 294 5.65 -1.40 21.86
CA ASN A 294 4.49 -2.21 22.14
C ASN A 294 3.53 -2.18 20.94
N MET A 295 3.58 -3.25 20.15
CA MET A 295 2.77 -3.36 18.94
C MET A 295 1.28 -3.53 19.23
N LEU A 296 0.47 -2.63 18.67
CA LEU A 296 -0.99 -2.66 18.73
C LEU A 296 -1.62 -2.90 17.35
N TYR A 297 -2.95 -3.05 17.32
CA TYR A 297 -3.69 -2.97 16.06
C TYR A 297 -3.63 -1.56 15.48
N ALA A 298 -3.71 -1.48 14.14
CA ALA A 298 -3.82 -0.22 13.40
C ALA A 298 -5.16 -0.15 12.67
N GLY A 299 -5.85 0.98 12.74
CA GLY A 299 -7.12 1.24 12.05
C GLY A 299 -6.94 1.59 10.56
N GLY A 300 -6.06 0.85 9.88
CA GLY A 300 -5.61 1.12 8.52
C GLY A 300 -4.23 1.76 8.46
N SER A 301 -3.61 1.68 7.29
CA SER A 301 -2.35 2.37 6.98
C SER A 301 -2.27 2.71 5.51
N PHE A 302 -2.51 1.70 4.65
CA PHE A 302 -2.40 1.81 3.20
C PHE A 302 -1.04 2.34 2.71
N GLY A 303 0.00 2.24 3.55
CA GLY A 303 1.33 2.76 3.30
C GLY A 303 1.78 3.82 4.31
N ARG A 304 0.83 4.57 4.91
CA ARG A 304 1.10 5.75 5.75
C ARG A 304 1.97 5.49 6.97
N ARG A 305 1.79 4.35 7.63
CA ARG A 305 2.51 3.92 8.85
C ARG A 305 3.81 3.17 8.55
N ALA A 306 4.12 2.93 7.28
CA ALA A 306 5.46 2.60 6.87
C ALA A 306 6.11 3.91 6.43
N ASN A 307 6.49 4.78 7.37
CA ASN A 307 7.15 6.04 7.02
C ASN A 307 8.66 5.97 7.30
N PRO A 308 9.55 6.10 6.30
CA PRO A 308 11.00 6.13 6.52
C PRO A 308 11.48 7.26 7.42
N ALA A 309 10.67 8.31 7.63
CA ALA A 309 11.01 9.46 8.47
C ALA A 309 10.42 9.39 9.90
N ALA A 310 9.63 8.37 10.23
CA ALA A 310 8.95 8.22 11.52
C ALA A 310 8.24 9.51 12.00
N ASP A 311 7.68 10.29 11.07
CA ASP A 311 7.27 11.69 11.28
C ASP A 311 6.40 11.91 12.52
N TYR A 312 5.27 11.21 12.61
CA TYR A 312 4.32 11.38 13.71
C TYR A 312 4.86 10.81 15.04
N LEU A 313 5.79 9.86 14.98
CA LEU A 313 6.46 9.34 16.18
C LEU A 313 7.48 10.34 16.71
N LEU A 314 8.35 10.87 15.85
CA LEU A 314 9.33 11.87 16.24
C LEU A 314 8.67 13.15 16.73
N GLU A 315 7.53 13.54 16.12
CA GLU A 315 6.70 14.62 16.62
C GLU A 315 6.25 14.36 18.06
N THR A 316 5.72 13.17 18.34
CA THR A 316 5.28 12.77 19.69
C THR A 316 6.44 12.74 20.68
N VAL A 317 7.60 12.23 20.27
CA VAL A 317 8.81 12.17 21.10
C VAL A 317 9.35 13.57 21.41
N HIS A 318 9.32 14.50 20.45
CA HIS A 318 9.69 15.90 20.68
C HIS A 318 8.81 16.57 21.75
N ILE A 319 7.50 16.32 21.71
CA ILE A 319 6.57 16.86 22.71
C ILE A 319 6.83 16.19 24.08
N ALA A 320 6.93 14.86 24.12
CA ALA A 320 7.15 14.12 25.36
C ALA A 320 8.47 14.50 26.06
N LYS A 321 9.54 14.77 25.30
CA LYS A 321 10.84 15.21 25.82
C LYS A 321 10.79 16.56 26.56
N ALA A 322 9.83 17.41 26.24
CA ALA A 322 9.65 18.70 26.90
C ALA A 322 8.85 18.59 28.21
N LEU A 323 8.20 17.46 28.46
CA LEU A 323 7.43 17.20 29.69
C LEU A 323 8.30 16.63 30.80
N LYS A 324 7.74 16.51 32.01
CA LYS A 324 8.42 15.84 33.13
C LYS A 324 8.74 14.38 32.76
N PRO A 325 9.94 13.87 33.07
CA PRO A 325 10.28 12.46 32.86
C PRO A 325 9.23 11.52 33.45
N GLY A 326 8.90 10.46 32.70
CA GLY A 326 7.88 9.48 33.05
C GLY A 326 6.45 9.88 32.73
N THR A 327 6.18 11.13 32.29
CA THR A 327 4.83 11.56 31.88
C THR A 327 4.43 10.84 30.59
N PRO A 328 3.38 10.00 30.59
CA PRO A 328 2.89 9.40 29.36
C PRO A 328 2.17 10.45 28.51
N LEU A 329 2.41 10.45 27.21
CA LEU A 329 1.81 11.38 26.27
C LEU A 329 1.17 10.62 25.12
N LYS A 330 -0.09 10.90 24.83
CA LYS A 330 -0.77 10.49 23.59
C LYS A 330 -0.87 11.66 22.64
N MET A 331 -0.19 11.60 21.50
CA MET A 331 -0.41 12.54 20.40
C MET A 331 -1.52 12.01 19.50
N VAL A 332 -2.45 12.87 19.12
CA VAL A 332 -3.53 12.56 18.17
C VAL A 332 -3.59 13.61 17.07
N TRP A 333 -3.46 13.18 15.82
CA TRP A 333 -3.87 14.00 14.69
C TRP A 333 -5.38 13.92 14.50
N THR A 334 -6.00 15.06 14.21
CA THR A 334 -7.35 15.07 13.64
C THR A 334 -7.31 14.61 12.18
N ARG A 335 -8.48 14.36 11.58
CA ARG A 335 -8.53 14.00 10.15
C ARG A 335 -7.98 15.12 9.27
N GLU A 336 -8.28 16.35 9.66
CA GLU A 336 -7.82 17.56 8.99
C GLU A 336 -6.30 17.66 9.05
N ASP A 337 -5.68 17.34 10.20
CA ASP A 337 -4.22 17.31 10.32
C ASP A 337 -3.60 16.21 9.45
N ASP A 338 -4.17 14.99 9.47
CA ASP A 338 -3.72 13.88 8.63
C ASP A 338 -3.84 14.17 7.12
N THR A 339 -4.80 15.01 6.73
CA THR A 339 -5.01 15.41 5.34
C THR A 339 -4.12 16.59 4.92
N HIS A 340 -3.82 17.54 5.82
CA HIS A 340 -3.06 18.75 5.49
C HIS A 340 -1.55 18.64 5.75
N ALA A 341 -1.15 17.90 6.79
CA ALA A 341 0.24 17.75 7.24
C ALA A 341 0.79 16.34 7.00
N GLY A 342 0.00 15.46 6.37
CA GLY A 342 0.40 14.10 6.06
C GLY A 342 1.36 13.96 4.89
N TYR A 343 1.70 12.72 4.58
CA TYR A 343 2.42 12.32 3.38
C TYR A 343 1.45 11.93 2.27
N TYR A 344 1.82 12.19 1.02
CA TYR A 344 0.93 11.97 -0.12
C TYR A 344 1.49 10.98 -1.14
N ARG A 345 0.61 10.25 -1.82
CA ARG A 345 0.96 9.65 -3.12
C ARG A 345 1.30 10.78 -4.08
N PRO A 346 2.44 10.77 -4.81
CA PRO A 346 2.80 11.89 -5.65
C PRO A 346 1.81 12.11 -6.80
N LEU A 347 1.70 13.36 -7.24
CA LEU A 347 1.21 13.66 -8.58
C LEU A 347 2.19 13.08 -9.61
N TYR A 348 1.66 12.43 -10.66
CA TYR A 348 2.45 11.94 -11.78
C TYR A 348 1.85 12.37 -13.11
N LEU A 349 2.73 12.58 -14.08
CA LEU A 349 2.43 12.76 -15.49
C LEU A 349 3.09 11.65 -16.30
N HIS A 350 2.37 11.08 -17.25
CA HIS A 350 2.91 10.21 -18.28
C HIS A 350 2.66 10.84 -19.64
N ARG A 351 3.71 11.01 -20.43
CA ARG A 351 3.59 11.29 -21.87
C ARG A 351 3.93 10.00 -22.61
N MET A 352 3.03 9.57 -23.48
CA MET A 352 3.12 8.28 -24.14
C MET A 352 3.00 8.45 -25.65
N ARG A 353 3.88 7.79 -26.39
CA ARG A 353 3.88 7.76 -27.85
C ARG A 353 4.05 6.32 -28.32
N ALA A 354 3.35 5.94 -29.37
CA ALA A 354 3.50 4.64 -29.98
C ALA A 354 3.18 4.66 -31.46
N ALA A 355 3.75 3.72 -32.20
CA ALA A 355 3.43 3.47 -33.59
C ALA A 355 3.13 1.98 -33.78
N LEU A 356 2.17 1.68 -34.65
CA LEU A 356 1.78 0.31 -34.97
C LEU A 356 2.52 -0.19 -36.22
N ASN A 357 2.75 -1.50 -36.32
CA ASN A 357 3.16 -2.14 -37.57
C ASN A 357 1.96 -2.42 -38.49
N ASP A 358 2.20 -2.96 -39.68
CA ASP A 358 1.17 -3.31 -40.67
C ASP A 358 0.15 -4.36 -40.16
N GLN A 359 0.50 -5.10 -39.10
CA GLN A 359 -0.37 -6.07 -38.43
C GLN A 359 -1.18 -5.45 -37.29
N GLY A 360 -1.08 -4.12 -37.11
CA GLY A 360 -1.73 -3.36 -36.06
C GLY A 360 -1.15 -3.59 -34.67
N GLU A 361 0.03 -4.19 -34.52
CA GLU A 361 0.71 -4.42 -33.23
C GLU A 361 1.63 -3.26 -32.87
N PRO A 362 1.93 -3.00 -31.58
CA PRO A 362 2.85 -1.94 -31.21
C PRO A 362 4.25 -2.27 -31.71
N HIS A 363 4.75 -1.45 -32.63
CA HIS A 363 6.13 -1.53 -33.10
C HIS A 363 7.07 -0.76 -32.19
N VAL A 364 6.62 0.41 -31.74
CA VAL A 364 7.37 1.34 -30.89
C VAL A 364 6.52 1.77 -29.72
N TRP A 365 7.16 1.83 -28.55
CA TRP A 365 6.60 2.36 -27.31
C TRP A 365 7.60 3.33 -26.69
N ASP A 366 7.19 4.57 -26.52
CA ASP A 366 7.93 5.62 -25.83
C ASP A 366 7.06 6.16 -24.69
N GLN A 367 7.58 6.06 -23.46
CA GLN A 367 6.89 6.52 -22.27
C GLN A 367 7.82 7.34 -21.40
N ARG A 368 7.41 8.58 -21.15
CA ARG A 368 8.09 9.50 -20.26
C ARG A 368 7.27 9.72 -19.00
N ILE A 369 7.88 9.43 -17.87
CA ILE A 369 7.27 9.50 -16.55
C ILE A 369 7.84 10.71 -15.82
N VAL A 370 6.98 11.55 -15.25
CA VAL A 370 7.41 12.70 -14.45
C VAL A 370 6.67 12.68 -13.11
N GLY A 371 7.41 12.59 -12.01
CA GLY A 371 6.87 12.64 -10.65
C GLY A 371 7.94 12.54 -9.57
N GLN A 372 7.63 13.02 -8.37
CA GLN A 372 8.58 13.02 -7.25
C GLN A 372 8.98 11.60 -6.87
N SER A 373 10.27 11.37 -6.63
CA SER A 373 10.73 10.11 -6.06
C SER A 373 10.30 10.00 -4.60
N ILE A 374 9.82 8.82 -4.21
CA ILE A 374 9.50 8.48 -2.81
C ILE A 374 10.70 7.86 -2.07
N LEU A 375 11.82 7.65 -2.78
CA LEU A 375 13.01 6.99 -2.25
C LEU A 375 14.21 7.92 -2.09
N LYS A 376 14.37 8.92 -2.96
CA LYS A 376 15.48 9.89 -2.86
C LYS A 376 15.45 10.60 -1.51
N GLY A 377 16.61 10.70 -0.87
CA GLY A 377 16.77 11.25 0.48
C GLY A 377 16.34 10.32 1.61
N THR A 378 15.93 9.08 1.34
CA THR A 378 15.54 8.10 2.36
C THR A 378 16.63 7.03 2.57
N PRO A 379 16.60 6.27 3.68
CA PRO A 379 17.49 5.13 3.87
C PRO A 379 17.40 4.04 2.78
N PHE A 380 16.35 4.06 1.95
CA PHE A 380 16.14 3.11 0.86
C PHE A 380 16.78 3.53 -0.48
N GLU A 381 17.27 4.77 -0.59
CA GLU A 381 17.83 5.29 -1.85
C GLU A 381 18.95 4.39 -2.38
N SER A 382 19.92 4.04 -1.54
CA SER A 382 21.11 3.27 -1.93
C SER A 382 20.83 1.85 -2.42
N VAL A 383 19.65 1.30 -2.10
CA VAL A 383 19.27 -0.08 -2.44
C VAL A 383 18.25 -0.17 -3.58
N MET A 384 17.43 0.87 -3.76
CA MET A 384 16.28 0.83 -4.66
C MET A 384 16.30 1.91 -5.76
N VAL A 385 17.17 2.92 -5.66
CA VAL A 385 17.46 3.84 -6.77
C VAL A 385 18.68 3.31 -7.53
N LYS A 386 18.52 3.05 -8.82
CA LYS A 386 19.57 2.50 -9.70
C LYS A 386 19.86 3.49 -10.81
N ASP A 387 21.12 3.89 -10.97
CA ASP A 387 21.54 4.86 -11.99
C ASP A 387 20.71 6.16 -11.98
N GLY A 388 20.30 6.60 -10.79
CA GLY A 388 19.46 7.79 -10.57
C GLY A 388 17.95 7.59 -10.81
N VAL A 389 17.54 6.40 -11.27
CA VAL A 389 16.14 6.02 -11.48
C VAL A 389 15.56 5.38 -10.22
N ASP A 390 14.50 5.98 -9.70
CA ASP A 390 13.66 5.36 -8.67
C ASP A 390 12.85 4.22 -9.30
N MET A 391 13.24 2.98 -9.00
CA MET A 391 12.60 1.80 -9.58
C MET A 391 11.12 1.66 -9.21
N THR A 392 10.70 2.26 -8.10
CA THR A 392 9.28 2.27 -7.68
C THR A 392 8.45 3.27 -8.47
N SER A 393 9.06 4.27 -9.13
CA SER A 393 8.35 5.20 -10.01
C SER A 393 8.07 4.65 -11.41
N VAL A 394 8.71 3.52 -11.76
CA VAL A 394 8.68 2.96 -13.12
C VAL A 394 8.17 1.51 -13.15
N GLU A 395 7.86 0.90 -12.00
CA GLU A 395 7.25 -0.44 -11.95
C GLU A 395 5.93 -0.47 -12.73
N GLY A 396 5.65 -1.58 -13.42
CA GLY A 396 4.53 -1.71 -14.35
C GLY A 396 4.78 -1.10 -15.74
N ALA A 397 5.58 -0.04 -15.84
CA ALA A 397 5.96 0.59 -17.10
C ALA A 397 7.28 0.04 -17.65
N ALA A 398 8.32 -0.02 -16.82
CA ALA A 398 9.61 -0.58 -17.19
C ALA A 398 9.54 -2.10 -17.37
N ASN A 399 8.82 -2.82 -16.53
CA ASN A 399 8.60 -4.27 -16.68
C ASN A 399 7.31 -4.62 -17.44
N LEU A 400 6.91 -3.78 -18.41
CA LEU A 400 5.77 -4.01 -19.30
C LEU A 400 5.83 -5.43 -19.93
N PRO A 401 4.76 -6.24 -19.81
CA PRO A 401 4.75 -7.64 -20.26
C PRO A 401 4.35 -7.80 -21.74
N TYR A 402 3.95 -6.73 -22.43
CA TYR A 402 3.52 -6.83 -23.82
C TYR A 402 4.72 -6.93 -24.77
N GLU A 403 4.61 -7.79 -25.77
CA GLU A 403 5.62 -7.90 -26.81
C GLU A 403 5.64 -6.67 -27.71
N ILE A 404 6.70 -5.87 -27.57
CA ILE A 404 6.96 -4.66 -28.35
C ILE A 404 8.44 -4.65 -28.72
N LYS A 405 8.75 -4.39 -29.98
CA LYS A 405 10.14 -4.50 -30.49
C LYS A 405 11.04 -3.36 -30.03
N HIS A 406 10.50 -2.15 -29.98
CA HIS A 406 11.24 -0.94 -29.62
C HIS A 406 10.60 -0.28 -28.41
N ILE A 407 11.29 -0.25 -27.28
CA ILE A 407 10.78 0.29 -26.01
C ILE A 407 11.75 1.34 -25.49
N GLN A 408 11.21 2.50 -25.15
CA GLN A 408 11.87 3.52 -24.37
C GLN A 408 10.98 3.90 -23.19
N VAL A 409 11.48 3.73 -21.97
CA VAL A 409 10.85 4.25 -20.75
C VAL A 409 11.87 5.14 -20.04
N ASP A 410 11.53 6.39 -19.82
CA ASP A 410 12.38 7.34 -19.11
C ASP A 410 11.64 8.03 -17.95
N LEU A 411 12.42 8.53 -16.98
CA LEU A 411 11.94 9.12 -15.74
C LEU A 411 12.58 10.50 -15.51
N HIS A 412 11.74 11.48 -15.18
CA HIS A 412 12.15 12.70 -14.49
C HIS A 412 11.62 12.67 -13.04
N SER A 413 12.51 12.93 -12.08
CA SER A 413 12.15 13.03 -10.66
C SER A 413 12.35 14.45 -10.14
N PRO A 414 11.41 15.38 -10.39
CA PRO A 414 11.49 16.74 -9.87
C PRO A 414 11.44 16.74 -8.34
N GLU A 415 12.10 17.73 -7.74
CA GLU A 415 12.08 17.96 -6.29
C GLU A 415 11.03 19.01 -5.95
N LEU A 416 10.12 18.68 -5.03
CA LEU A 416 9.18 19.63 -4.43
C LEU A 416 9.24 19.47 -2.89
N PRO A 417 8.92 20.51 -2.12
CA PRO A 417 8.83 20.41 -0.65
C PRO A 417 7.57 19.65 -0.18
N VAL A 418 6.81 19.04 -1.09
CA VAL A 418 5.60 18.27 -0.77
C VAL A 418 6.01 16.89 -0.25
N PRO A 419 5.68 16.51 1.00
CA PRO A 419 6.05 15.21 1.54
C PRO A 419 5.32 14.10 0.78
N VAL A 420 6.09 13.15 0.24
CA VAL A 420 5.56 12.04 -0.55
C VAL A 420 5.94 10.68 0.01
N LEU A 421 5.02 9.72 -0.08
CA LEU A 421 5.18 8.36 0.40
C LEU A 421 4.48 7.39 -0.53
N TRP A 422 4.88 6.12 -0.45
CA TRP A 422 4.10 5.05 -1.06
C TRP A 422 2.66 5.06 -0.53
N TRP A 423 1.73 4.85 -1.44
CA TRP A 423 0.32 4.57 -1.19
C TRP A 423 0.03 3.20 -1.79
N ARG A 424 -0.95 2.47 -1.26
CA ARG A 424 -1.18 1.05 -1.59
C ARG A 424 -1.01 0.76 -3.09
N ALA A 425 -0.09 -0.16 -3.43
CA ALA A 425 0.38 -0.48 -4.80
C ALA A 425 1.44 0.46 -5.40
N VAL A 426 2.05 1.34 -4.60
CA VAL A 426 3.25 2.13 -4.91
C VAL A 426 3.17 2.80 -6.29
N GLY A 427 4.07 2.50 -7.23
CA GLY A 427 4.08 3.10 -8.57
C GLY A 427 3.07 2.49 -9.51
N SER A 428 2.69 1.23 -9.29
CA SER A 428 1.64 0.55 -10.05
C SER A 428 0.32 1.33 -10.04
N THR A 429 0.08 2.17 -9.03
CA THR A 429 -1.10 3.04 -8.91
C THR A 429 -1.27 4.04 -10.05
N HIS A 430 -0.17 4.47 -10.68
CA HIS A 430 -0.19 5.44 -11.77
C HIS A 430 0.26 4.83 -13.10
N THR A 431 1.23 3.90 -13.07
CA THR A 431 1.72 3.24 -14.28
C THR A 431 0.67 2.33 -14.90
N ALA A 432 -0.08 1.54 -14.11
CA ALA A 432 -1.12 0.66 -14.64
C ALA A 432 -2.22 1.46 -15.36
N PHE A 433 -2.64 2.60 -14.79
CA PHE A 433 -3.61 3.48 -15.41
C PHE A 433 -3.14 3.96 -16.79
N ALA A 434 -1.93 4.52 -16.89
CA ALA A 434 -1.39 5.02 -18.14
C ALA A 434 -1.15 3.89 -19.16
N VAL A 435 -0.50 2.82 -18.74
CA VAL A 435 -0.13 1.67 -19.59
C VAL A 435 -1.37 0.98 -20.16
N GLU A 436 -2.30 0.55 -19.30
CA GLU A 436 -3.45 -0.26 -19.74
C GLU A 436 -4.49 0.56 -20.51
N CYS A 437 -4.63 1.85 -20.22
CA CYS A 437 -5.46 2.72 -21.08
C CYS A 437 -4.81 2.89 -22.46
N PHE A 438 -3.50 3.12 -22.52
CA PHE A 438 -2.83 3.34 -23.79
C PHE A 438 -2.82 2.08 -24.65
N ILE A 439 -2.62 0.90 -24.07
CA ILE A 439 -2.77 -0.40 -24.78
C ILE A 439 -4.20 -0.56 -25.35
N ASP A 440 -5.23 -0.11 -24.63
CA ASP A 440 -6.61 -0.13 -25.14
C ASP A 440 -6.81 0.85 -26.31
N GLU A 441 -6.20 2.03 -26.25
CA GLU A 441 -6.18 2.98 -27.37
C GLU A 441 -5.47 2.41 -28.60
N LEU A 442 -4.38 1.66 -28.42
CA LEU A 442 -3.69 0.96 -29.51
C LEU A 442 -4.58 -0.12 -30.14
N ALA A 443 -5.32 -0.89 -29.32
CA ALA A 443 -6.27 -1.88 -29.82
C ALA A 443 -7.35 -1.23 -30.70
N VAL A 444 -7.91 -0.10 -30.25
CA VAL A 444 -8.93 0.64 -31.01
C VAL A 444 -8.35 1.23 -32.29
N LYS A 445 -7.14 1.81 -32.24
CA LYS A 445 -6.46 2.31 -33.44
C LYS A 445 -6.22 1.19 -34.46
N ALA A 446 -5.89 -0.02 -33.98
CA ALA A 446 -5.72 -1.20 -34.81
C ALA A 446 -7.04 -1.81 -35.32
N GLY A 447 -8.21 -1.31 -34.88
CA GLY A 447 -9.51 -1.90 -35.17
C GLY A 447 -9.72 -3.30 -34.56
N GLN A 448 -9.02 -3.60 -33.47
CA GLN A 448 -9.04 -4.91 -32.81
C GLN A 448 -9.79 -4.86 -31.48
N ASP A 449 -10.44 -5.97 -31.12
CA ASP A 449 -11.02 -6.17 -29.79
C ASP A 449 -9.92 -6.06 -28.71
N PRO A 450 -10.10 -5.26 -27.65
CA PRO A 450 -9.06 -5.06 -26.64
C PRO A 450 -8.60 -6.31 -25.88
N LEU A 451 -9.47 -7.31 -25.72
CA LEU A 451 -9.10 -8.59 -25.11
C LEU A 451 -8.26 -9.42 -26.08
N ALA A 452 -8.69 -9.54 -27.33
CA ALA A 452 -7.93 -10.24 -28.38
C ALA A 452 -6.55 -9.60 -28.59
N TYR A 453 -6.47 -8.27 -28.57
CA TYR A 453 -5.23 -7.52 -28.69
C TYR A 453 -4.24 -7.86 -27.57
N ARG A 454 -4.69 -7.77 -26.31
CA ARG A 454 -3.87 -8.17 -25.14
C ARG A 454 -3.46 -9.64 -25.19
N ARG A 455 -4.36 -10.55 -25.59
CA ARG A 455 -4.04 -11.98 -25.74
C ARG A 455 -2.88 -12.22 -26.70
N LYS A 456 -2.87 -11.52 -27.83
CA LYS A 456 -1.84 -11.63 -28.85
C LYS A 456 -0.47 -11.15 -28.35
N LEU A 457 -0.48 -10.02 -27.64
CA LEU A 457 0.72 -9.38 -27.11
C LEU A 457 1.27 -10.06 -25.84
N LEU A 458 0.45 -10.85 -25.14
CA LEU A 458 0.82 -11.58 -23.92
C LEU A 458 1.03 -13.08 -24.16
N ARG A 459 1.17 -13.54 -25.42
CA ARG A 459 1.26 -14.97 -25.77
C ARG A 459 2.35 -15.75 -25.02
N ASN A 460 3.44 -15.07 -24.65
CA ASN A 460 4.55 -15.65 -23.88
C ASN A 460 4.43 -15.45 -22.36
N HIS A 461 3.31 -14.92 -21.87
CA HIS A 461 3.05 -14.61 -20.47
C HIS A 461 1.82 -15.37 -19.95
N PRO A 462 1.93 -16.70 -19.70
CA PRO A 462 0.78 -17.56 -19.44
C PRO A 462 -0.02 -17.19 -18.18
N ARG A 463 0.63 -16.65 -17.13
CA ARG A 463 -0.08 -16.22 -15.91
C ARG A 463 -0.91 -14.95 -16.13
N HIS A 464 -0.39 -13.99 -16.89
CA HIS A 464 -1.16 -12.83 -17.35
C HIS A 464 -2.38 -13.26 -18.18
N LEU A 465 -2.17 -14.16 -19.16
CA LEU A 465 -3.25 -14.71 -19.96
C LEU A 465 -4.27 -15.47 -19.12
N GLY A 466 -3.82 -16.24 -18.13
CA GLY A 466 -4.68 -17.03 -17.25
C GLY A 466 -5.70 -16.15 -16.53
N VAL A 467 -5.26 -15.06 -15.90
CA VAL A 467 -6.17 -14.13 -15.22
C VAL A 467 -7.01 -13.34 -16.22
N LEU A 468 -6.42 -12.87 -17.33
CA LEU A 468 -7.14 -12.10 -18.36
C LEU A 468 -8.29 -12.92 -18.96
N ASN A 469 -8.03 -14.18 -19.29
CA ASN A 469 -9.02 -15.09 -19.85
C ASN A 469 -10.11 -15.44 -18.85
N LEU A 470 -9.73 -15.73 -17.59
CA LEU A 470 -10.69 -16.08 -16.55
C LEU A 470 -11.63 -14.90 -16.26
N ALA A 471 -11.11 -13.68 -16.14
CA ALA A 471 -11.93 -12.49 -15.92
C ALA A 471 -12.89 -12.26 -17.09
N ALA A 472 -12.39 -12.34 -18.33
CA ALA A 472 -13.22 -12.17 -19.53
C ALA A 472 -14.33 -13.23 -19.66
N GLU A 473 -14.02 -14.51 -19.37
CA GLU A 473 -15.00 -15.59 -19.36
C GLU A 473 -16.10 -15.33 -18.33
N LYS A 474 -15.72 -15.03 -17.08
CA LYS A 474 -16.68 -14.83 -15.97
C LYS A 474 -17.50 -13.56 -16.12
N ALA A 475 -16.96 -12.55 -16.77
CA ALA A 475 -17.68 -11.33 -17.09
C ALA A 475 -18.61 -11.46 -18.30
N GLY A 476 -18.44 -12.49 -19.15
CA GLY A 476 -19.15 -12.58 -20.42
C GLY A 476 -18.73 -11.48 -21.39
N TRP A 477 -17.42 -11.27 -21.54
CA TRP A 477 -16.84 -10.22 -22.39
C TRP A 477 -17.43 -10.21 -23.81
N GLY A 478 -17.76 -9.03 -24.31
CA GLY A 478 -18.29 -8.84 -25.66
C GLY A 478 -19.79 -9.13 -25.77
N GLY A 479 -20.47 -9.39 -24.65
CA GLY A 479 -21.93 -9.46 -24.60
C GLY A 479 -22.58 -8.11 -24.99
N PRO A 480 -23.85 -8.14 -25.45
CA PRO A 480 -24.54 -6.91 -25.85
C PRO A 480 -24.73 -5.97 -24.66
N MET A 481 -24.20 -4.75 -24.77
CA MET A 481 -24.40 -3.68 -23.79
C MET A 481 -25.52 -2.75 -24.23
N GLY A 482 -26.33 -2.28 -23.27
CA GLY A 482 -27.35 -1.25 -23.52
C GLY A 482 -26.74 0.11 -23.85
N ARG A 483 -27.58 1.06 -24.32
CA ARG A 483 -27.12 2.44 -24.58
C ARG A 483 -26.47 3.06 -23.35
N ASN A 484 -25.37 3.78 -23.56
CA ASN A 484 -24.56 4.43 -22.52
C ASN A 484 -24.04 3.44 -21.46
N ARG A 485 -23.87 2.18 -21.82
CA ARG A 485 -23.21 1.16 -20.99
C ARG A 485 -22.02 0.59 -21.75
N GLY A 486 -20.99 0.18 -21.03
CA GLY A 486 -19.75 -0.32 -21.63
C GLY A 486 -19.04 -1.31 -20.72
N GLN A 487 -18.28 -2.20 -21.35
CA GLN A 487 -17.33 -3.08 -20.67
C GLN A 487 -15.91 -2.60 -20.94
N GLY A 488 -15.06 -2.67 -19.91
CA GLY A 488 -13.64 -2.38 -20.00
C GLY A 488 -12.83 -3.45 -19.30
N ILE A 489 -11.63 -3.72 -19.81
CA ILE A 489 -10.75 -4.75 -19.29
C ILE A 489 -9.34 -4.19 -19.11
N ALA A 490 -8.67 -4.63 -18.05
CA ALA A 490 -7.26 -4.38 -17.81
C ALA A 490 -6.62 -5.59 -17.10
N VAL A 491 -5.31 -5.74 -17.27
CA VAL A 491 -4.50 -6.75 -16.57
C VAL A 491 -3.19 -6.13 -16.10
N HIS A 492 -2.76 -6.45 -14.89
CA HIS A 492 -1.52 -5.93 -14.32
C HIS A 492 -0.84 -6.97 -13.42
N GLU A 493 0.48 -6.99 -13.45
CA GLU A 493 1.31 -7.71 -12.50
C GLU A 493 1.89 -6.73 -11.47
N SER A 494 1.70 -7.04 -10.19
CA SER A 494 2.40 -6.34 -9.11
C SER A 494 2.67 -7.31 -7.96
N PHE A 495 3.82 -7.18 -7.31
CA PHE A 495 4.24 -8.04 -6.19
C PHE A 495 4.21 -9.55 -6.52
N ASN A 496 4.52 -9.91 -7.77
CA ASN A 496 4.48 -11.26 -8.35
C ASN A 496 3.09 -11.92 -8.39
N SER A 497 2.03 -11.13 -8.18
CA SER A 497 0.64 -11.53 -8.37
C SER A 497 0.08 -10.88 -9.63
N TYR A 498 -0.74 -11.64 -10.36
CA TYR A 498 -1.35 -11.21 -11.61
C TYR A 498 -2.83 -10.97 -11.35
N VAL A 499 -3.35 -9.83 -11.76
CA VAL A 499 -4.77 -9.50 -11.61
C VAL A 499 -5.31 -8.96 -12.91
N ALA A 500 -6.47 -9.46 -13.32
CA ALA A 500 -7.28 -8.87 -14.37
C ALA A 500 -8.64 -8.44 -13.80
N GLN A 501 -9.15 -7.31 -14.29
CA GLN A 501 -10.49 -6.84 -13.95
C GLN A 501 -11.27 -6.54 -15.22
N VAL A 502 -12.50 -7.04 -15.29
CA VAL A 502 -13.52 -6.59 -16.24
C VAL A 502 -14.54 -5.76 -15.48
N VAL A 503 -14.81 -4.57 -15.99
CA VAL A 503 -15.70 -3.60 -15.37
C VAL A 503 -16.86 -3.31 -16.30
N GLU A 504 -18.08 -3.32 -15.77
CA GLU A 504 -19.27 -2.79 -16.42
C GLU A 504 -19.62 -1.42 -15.85
N VAL A 505 -19.84 -0.44 -16.73
CA VAL A 505 -20.26 0.91 -16.33
C VAL A 505 -21.56 1.32 -17.01
N SER A 506 -22.27 2.22 -16.35
CA SER A 506 -23.39 2.98 -16.91
C SER A 506 -23.10 4.48 -16.81
N VAL A 507 -23.37 5.22 -17.87
CA VAL A 507 -23.22 6.69 -17.91
C VAL A 507 -24.58 7.36 -18.05
N ARG A 508 -24.91 8.25 -17.10
CA ARG A 508 -26.15 9.01 -17.13
C ARG A 508 -25.88 10.46 -16.75
N ARG A 509 -26.24 11.40 -17.65
CA ARG A 509 -26.04 12.85 -17.43
C ARG A 509 -24.60 13.14 -16.96
N ASN A 510 -23.63 12.56 -17.67
CA ASN A 510 -22.19 12.65 -17.36
C ASN A 510 -21.74 12.07 -16.01
N VAL A 511 -22.63 11.41 -15.26
CA VAL A 511 -22.24 10.66 -14.05
C VAL A 511 -21.87 9.25 -14.46
N ILE A 512 -20.66 8.83 -14.04
CA ILE A 512 -20.16 7.46 -14.21
C ILE A 512 -20.63 6.63 -13.01
N SER A 513 -21.34 5.54 -13.29
CA SER A 513 -21.66 4.47 -12.33
C SER A 513 -20.87 3.24 -12.70
N VAL A 514 -20.20 2.63 -11.72
CA VAL A 514 -19.59 1.31 -11.89
C VAL A 514 -20.58 0.31 -11.33
N ASP A 515 -21.10 -0.54 -12.21
CA ASP A 515 -22.24 -1.41 -11.87
C ASP A 515 -21.74 -2.77 -11.37
N ARG A 516 -20.72 -3.33 -12.02
CA ARG A 516 -20.18 -4.66 -11.72
C ARG A 516 -18.68 -4.72 -12.02
N VAL A 517 -17.93 -5.44 -11.18
CA VAL A 517 -16.50 -5.71 -11.35
C VAL A 517 -16.23 -7.19 -11.15
N VAL A 518 -15.69 -7.83 -12.18
CA VAL A 518 -15.22 -9.22 -12.13
C VAL A 518 -13.70 -9.22 -12.06
N ILE A 519 -13.16 -9.81 -11.00
CA ILE A 519 -11.73 -9.86 -10.70
C ILE A 519 -11.24 -11.30 -10.85
N ALA A 520 -10.19 -11.50 -11.64
CA ALA A 520 -9.41 -12.74 -11.61
C ALA A 520 -8.03 -12.47 -11.01
N VAL A 521 -7.58 -13.35 -10.12
CA VAL A 521 -6.26 -13.25 -9.47
C VAL A 521 -5.50 -14.58 -9.55
N ASP A 522 -4.23 -14.50 -9.93
CA ASP A 522 -3.27 -15.59 -9.76
C ASP A 522 -2.16 -15.13 -8.81
N CYS A 523 -2.22 -15.65 -7.58
CA CYS A 523 -1.25 -15.38 -6.53
C CYS A 523 -0.42 -16.62 -6.15
N GLY A 524 -0.36 -17.65 -7.02
CA GLY A 524 0.13 -18.97 -6.63
C GLY A 524 -0.87 -19.69 -5.73
N VAL A 525 -0.40 -20.55 -4.84
CA VAL A 525 -1.27 -21.22 -3.85
C VAL A 525 -1.97 -20.19 -2.97
N ALA A 526 -3.30 -20.07 -3.06
CA ALA A 526 -4.09 -19.24 -2.16
C ALA A 526 -4.11 -19.85 -0.75
N VAL A 527 -3.28 -19.33 0.16
CA VAL A 527 -3.14 -19.88 1.52
C VAL A 527 -4.46 -19.89 2.28
N ASN A 528 -5.17 -18.77 2.27
CA ASN A 528 -6.54 -18.65 2.75
C ASN A 528 -7.36 -17.91 1.67
N PRO A 529 -8.15 -18.62 0.84
CA PRO A 529 -8.93 -18.03 -0.24
C PRO A 529 -9.85 -16.89 0.21
N ASP A 530 -10.39 -16.96 1.42
CA ASP A 530 -11.30 -15.93 1.95
C ASP A 530 -10.58 -14.59 2.16
N VAL A 531 -9.34 -14.63 2.68
CA VAL A 531 -8.51 -13.43 2.84
C VAL A 531 -8.06 -12.87 1.48
N VAL A 532 -7.80 -13.73 0.50
CA VAL A 532 -7.48 -13.29 -0.86
C VAL A 532 -8.66 -12.54 -1.46
N VAL A 533 -9.87 -13.10 -1.39
CA VAL A 533 -11.12 -12.45 -1.85
C VAL A 533 -11.29 -11.09 -1.19
N ALA A 534 -11.22 -11.02 0.14
CA ALA A 534 -11.36 -9.77 0.88
C ALA A 534 -10.30 -8.72 0.51
N GLN A 535 -9.07 -9.14 0.20
CA GLN A 535 -8.02 -8.21 -0.26
C GLN A 535 -8.27 -7.70 -1.68
N MET A 536 -8.81 -8.54 -2.58
CA MET A 536 -9.18 -8.11 -3.93
C MET A 536 -10.34 -7.11 -3.88
N GLU A 537 -11.40 -7.41 -3.12
CA GLU A 537 -12.55 -6.51 -2.93
C GLU A 537 -12.13 -5.17 -2.35
N GLY A 538 -11.39 -5.19 -1.23
CA GLY A 538 -10.94 -3.98 -0.56
C GLY A 538 -9.88 -3.20 -1.35
N GLY A 539 -9.02 -3.87 -2.12
CA GLY A 539 -8.05 -3.22 -3.02
C GLY A 539 -8.73 -2.52 -4.18
N MET A 540 -9.68 -3.21 -4.83
CA MET A 540 -10.49 -2.65 -5.91
C MET A 540 -11.29 -1.44 -5.42
N GLY A 541 -12.02 -1.53 -4.30
CA GLY A 541 -12.80 -0.40 -3.77
C GLY A 541 -11.94 0.81 -3.39
N PHE A 542 -10.74 0.57 -2.87
CA PHE A 542 -9.77 1.63 -2.54
C PHE A 542 -9.25 2.33 -3.81
N GLY A 543 -8.89 1.56 -4.85
CA GLY A 543 -8.51 2.13 -6.15
C GLY A 543 -9.67 2.84 -6.86
N LEU A 544 -10.90 2.34 -6.70
CA LEU A 544 -12.10 2.94 -7.28
C LEU A 544 -12.40 4.32 -6.68
N SER A 545 -12.11 4.50 -5.38
CA SER A 545 -12.20 5.82 -4.73
C SER A 545 -11.31 6.85 -5.43
N ALA A 546 -10.04 6.51 -5.67
CA ALA A 546 -9.11 7.36 -6.41
C ALA A 546 -9.50 7.55 -7.89
N THR A 547 -10.13 6.54 -8.48
CA THR A 547 -10.56 6.55 -9.88
C THR A 547 -11.68 7.56 -10.10
N LEU A 548 -12.64 7.67 -9.19
CA LEU A 548 -13.87 8.46 -9.41
C LEU A 548 -13.98 9.72 -8.56
N LEU A 549 -13.33 9.78 -7.40
CA LEU A 549 -13.68 10.75 -6.34
C LEU A 549 -12.47 11.45 -5.72
N SER A 550 -11.44 10.70 -5.34
CA SER A 550 -10.39 11.22 -4.46
C SER A 550 -9.34 12.01 -5.24
N GLU A 551 -9.11 13.25 -4.83
CA GLU A 551 -7.98 14.06 -5.25
C GLU A 551 -7.55 14.97 -4.11
N LEU A 552 -6.25 15.20 -4.01
CA LEU A 552 -5.69 16.23 -3.15
C LEU A 552 -5.03 17.29 -4.05
N THR A 553 -5.45 18.54 -3.89
CA THR A 553 -4.98 19.67 -4.69
C THR A 553 -4.34 20.73 -3.80
N PHE A 554 -3.38 21.43 -4.39
CA PHE A 554 -2.74 22.59 -3.79
C PHE A 554 -3.22 23.86 -4.47
N ARG A 555 -3.48 24.90 -3.67
CA ARG A 555 -3.66 26.29 -4.10
C ARG A 555 -2.76 27.18 -3.26
N GLU A 556 -1.86 27.90 -3.93
CA GLU A 556 -0.84 28.73 -3.27
C GLU A 556 -0.06 27.98 -2.17
N GLY A 557 0.30 26.73 -2.46
CA GLY A 557 1.04 25.85 -1.54
C GLY A 557 0.25 25.33 -0.33
N ARG A 558 -1.06 25.56 -0.28
CA ARG A 558 -1.97 25.04 0.75
C ARG A 558 -2.79 23.90 0.20
N VAL A 559 -2.95 22.83 0.97
CA VAL A 559 -3.88 21.75 0.64
C VAL A 559 -5.30 22.30 0.68
N GLU A 560 -6.12 22.00 -0.33
CA GLU A 560 -7.50 22.50 -0.41
C GLU A 560 -8.52 21.60 0.31
N GLN A 561 -8.32 20.28 0.27
CA GLN A 561 -9.21 19.30 0.91
C GLN A 561 -8.79 19.03 2.36
N SER A 562 -9.77 18.72 3.21
CA SER A 562 -9.58 18.65 4.66
C SER A 562 -10.11 17.35 5.29
N ASN A 563 -11.24 16.81 4.83
CA ASN A 563 -11.92 15.67 5.44
C ASN A 563 -12.78 14.91 4.41
N PHE A 564 -13.49 13.86 4.79
CA PHE A 564 -14.33 13.06 3.88
C PHE A 564 -15.50 13.82 3.22
N THR A 565 -15.73 15.07 3.63
CA THR A 565 -16.68 15.99 2.99
C THR A 565 -16.18 16.53 1.66
N ASP A 566 -14.87 16.80 1.54
CA ASP A 566 -14.24 17.40 0.36
C ASP A 566 -13.14 16.49 -0.25
N TYR A 567 -12.42 15.73 0.56
CA TYR A 567 -11.63 14.57 0.16
C TYR A 567 -12.50 13.30 0.13
N ARG A 568 -13.28 13.13 -0.94
CA ARG A 568 -14.26 12.03 -0.99
C ARG A 568 -13.60 10.67 -1.20
N ILE A 569 -14.06 9.69 -0.42
CA ILE A 569 -13.85 8.26 -0.64
C ILE A 569 -15.17 7.60 -1.06
N LEU A 570 -15.08 6.42 -1.67
CA LEU A 570 -16.25 5.67 -2.12
C LEU A 570 -17.13 5.27 -0.92
N ARG A 571 -18.44 5.47 -1.04
CA ARG A 571 -19.44 5.03 -0.05
C ARG A 571 -20.08 3.71 -0.46
N ILE A 572 -20.76 3.06 0.49
CA ILE A 572 -21.33 1.73 0.27
C ILE A 572 -22.40 1.69 -0.83
N ASP A 573 -23.15 2.77 -1.01
CA ASP A 573 -24.14 2.93 -2.09
C ASP A 573 -23.50 3.14 -3.48
N GLN A 574 -22.19 3.38 -3.51
CA GLN A 574 -21.39 3.55 -4.73
C GLN A 574 -20.52 2.32 -5.03
N MET A 575 -20.53 1.29 -4.18
CA MET A 575 -19.82 0.04 -4.44
C MET A 575 -20.53 -0.76 -5.53
N PRO A 576 -19.79 -1.29 -6.52
CA PRO A 576 -20.35 -2.19 -7.52
C PRO A 576 -20.65 -3.57 -6.95
N GLU A 577 -21.37 -4.39 -7.71
CA GLU A 577 -21.33 -5.84 -7.52
C GLU A 577 -19.92 -6.36 -7.80
N VAL A 578 -19.37 -7.19 -6.90
CA VAL A 578 -17.98 -7.67 -7.02
C VAL A 578 -17.94 -9.20 -7.05
N GLU A 579 -17.25 -9.75 -8.04
CA GLU A 579 -16.97 -11.19 -8.13
C GLU A 579 -15.47 -11.40 -8.17
N VAL A 580 -14.95 -12.31 -7.33
CA VAL A 580 -13.53 -12.64 -7.28
C VAL A 580 -13.31 -14.11 -7.61
N HIS A 581 -12.48 -14.37 -8.61
CA HIS A 581 -12.09 -15.70 -9.06
C HIS A 581 -10.59 -15.90 -8.88
N ILE A 582 -10.21 -16.94 -8.14
CA ILE A 582 -8.81 -17.29 -7.91
C ILE A 582 -8.42 -18.36 -8.92
N VAL A 583 -7.35 -18.10 -9.69
CA VAL A 583 -6.76 -19.09 -10.59
C VAL A 583 -6.15 -20.21 -9.74
N ALA A 584 -6.52 -21.46 -10.05
CA ALA A 584 -5.90 -22.61 -9.42
C ALA A 584 -4.42 -22.70 -9.81
N SER A 585 -3.53 -22.71 -8.82
CA SER A 585 -2.08 -22.70 -9.05
C SER A 585 -1.35 -23.55 -8.01
N ALA A 586 -0.25 -24.17 -8.45
CA ALA A 586 0.68 -24.91 -7.60
C ALA A 586 1.97 -24.11 -7.30
N GLU A 587 2.10 -22.91 -7.86
CA GLU A 587 3.23 -22.02 -7.62
C GLU A 587 3.28 -21.57 -6.15
N ALA A 588 4.47 -21.19 -5.68
CA ALA A 588 4.60 -20.61 -4.35
C ALA A 588 3.67 -19.38 -4.20
N PRO A 589 3.04 -19.19 -3.02
CA PRO A 589 2.18 -18.05 -2.78
C PRO A 589 2.96 -16.74 -2.91
N THR A 590 2.29 -15.74 -3.47
CA THR A 590 2.81 -14.38 -3.66
C THR A 590 1.94 -13.36 -2.90
N GLY A 591 2.23 -12.08 -3.08
CA GLY A 591 1.61 -11.02 -2.31
C GLY A 591 0.24 -10.58 -2.83
N VAL A 592 -0.79 -10.54 -1.98
CA VAL A 592 -2.16 -10.14 -2.37
C VAL A 592 -2.63 -8.82 -1.77
N GLY A 593 -1.78 -8.12 -1.02
CA GLY A 593 -2.17 -6.93 -0.26
C GLY A 593 -2.53 -5.72 -1.11
N GLU A 594 -2.01 -5.66 -2.33
CA GLU A 594 -1.99 -4.48 -3.20
C GLU A 594 -2.50 -4.72 -4.64
N PRO A 595 -2.39 -5.93 -5.25
CA PRO A 595 -2.58 -6.12 -6.70
C PRO A 595 -3.93 -5.78 -7.33
N ALA A 596 -5.03 -5.67 -6.57
CA ALA A 596 -6.32 -5.26 -7.13
C ALA A 596 -6.47 -3.73 -7.28
N THR A 597 -5.72 -2.96 -6.50
CA THR A 597 -5.77 -1.49 -6.51
C THR A 597 -5.41 -0.86 -7.87
N PRO A 598 -4.33 -1.26 -8.56
CA PRO A 598 -3.91 -0.59 -9.79
C PRO A 598 -4.76 -0.90 -11.03
N VAL A 599 -5.52 -2.01 -11.03
CA VAL A 599 -6.22 -2.51 -12.23
C VAL A 599 -7.57 -1.83 -12.47
N ILE A 600 -8.19 -1.30 -11.42
CA ILE A 600 -9.55 -0.75 -11.50
C ILE A 600 -9.63 0.53 -12.33
N ALA A 601 -8.67 1.46 -12.17
CA ALA A 601 -8.67 2.73 -12.88
C ALA A 601 -8.68 2.58 -14.41
N PRO A 602 -7.75 1.81 -15.03
CA PRO A 602 -7.79 1.61 -16.47
C PRO A 602 -9.01 0.82 -16.94
N ALA A 603 -9.46 -0.19 -16.19
CA ALA A 603 -10.64 -0.96 -16.57
C ALA A 603 -11.91 -0.08 -16.60
N VAL A 604 -12.09 0.82 -15.63
CA VAL A 604 -13.20 1.80 -15.63
C VAL A 604 -13.05 2.80 -16.79
N ALA A 605 -11.86 3.34 -17.02
CA ALA A 605 -11.62 4.30 -18.11
C ALA A 605 -11.93 3.69 -19.49
N ASN A 606 -11.50 2.44 -19.72
CA ASN A 606 -11.80 1.70 -20.95
C ASN A 606 -13.30 1.40 -21.09
N ALA A 607 -13.98 1.09 -19.99
CA ALA A 607 -15.42 0.85 -19.99
C ALA A 607 -16.21 2.14 -20.31
N VAL A 608 -15.77 3.29 -19.78
CA VAL A 608 -16.37 4.60 -20.07
C VAL A 608 -16.17 4.97 -21.53
N PHE A 609 -14.99 4.70 -22.10
CA PHE A 609 -14.79 4.86 -23.54
C PHE A 609 -15.74 3.98 -24.35
N ALA A 610 -15.87 2.70 -24.01
CA ALA A 610 -16.81 1.80 -24.69
C ALA A 610 -18.27 2.31 -24.59
N ALA A 611 -18.64 2.93 -23.48
CA ALA A 611 -19.98 3.47 -23.25
C ALA A 611 -20.26 4.80 -23.97
N THR A 612 -19.25 5.64 -24.20
CA THR A 612 -19.43 7.06 -24.57
C THR A 612 -18.60 7.54 -25.77
N GLY A 613 -17.58 6.80 -26.16
CA GLY A 613 -16.56 7.22 -27.12
C GLY A 613 -15.54 8.23 -26.58
N GLN A 614 -15.64 8.65 -25.32
CA GLN A 614 -14.73 9.64 -24.73
C GLN A 614 -13.57 8.96 -23.99
N ARG A 615 -12.33 9.33 -24.34
CA ARG A 615 -11.12 8.89 -23.64
C ARG A 615 -10.83 9.84 -22.48
N LEU A 616 -10.85 9.31 -21.27
CA LEU A 616 -10.52 10.04 -20.04
C LEU A 616 -9.12 9.65 -19.57
N ARG A 617 -8.21 10.62 -19.52
CA ARG A 617 -6.78 10.38 -19.23
C ARG A 617 -6.28 11.04 -17.94
N GLN A 618 -7.18 11.65 -17.19
CA GLN A 618 -6.86 12.28 -15.91
C GLN A 618 -7.71 11.66 -14.81
N LEU A 619 -7.07 11.25 -13.71
CA LEU A 619 -7.80 10.88 -12.49
C LEU A 619 -8.07 12.12 -11.63
N PRO A 620 -9.20 12.17 -10.90
CA PRO A 620 -10.35 11.27 -11.03
C PRO A 620 -11.07 11.46 -12.37
N LEU A 621 -11.68 10.38 -12.88
CA LEU A 621 -12.39 10.35 -14.16
C LEU A 621 -13.65 11.21 -14.09
N ARG A 622 -13.74 12.21 -14.96
CA ARG A 622 -14.87 13.14 -15.05
C ARG A 622 -15.33 13.28 -16.49
N LEU A 623 -16.64 13.25 -16.72
CA LEU A 623 -17.25 13.62 -17.99
C LEU A 623 -17.80 15.04 -17.86
N GLY A 624 -17.25 15.99 -18.61
CA GLY A 624 -17.69 17.39 -18.58
C GLY A 624 -17.09 18.21 -17.46
#